data_AF-A0A931EVB1-F1
#
_entry.id   AF-A0A931EVB1-F1
#
_cell.length_a   1.000
_cell.length_b   1.000
_cell.length_c   1.000
_cell.angle_alpha   90.00
_cell.angle_beta   90.00
_cell.angle_gamma   90.00
#
_symmetry.space_group_name_H-M   'P 1'
#
loop_
_entity.id
_entity.type
_entity.pdbx_description
1 polymer ?
#
loop_
_entity_poly.entity_id
_entity_poly.type
_entity_poly.pdbx_seq_one_letter_code
_entity_poly.pdbx_strand_id
1 'polypeptide(L)'
;MSAELDFTKVNFGQMEMAEGDYVKILGSFERATDELLVKLKNELTGHWEGPGGAEEYFRQHEQRWQAAADQMRTQLDELRTALRIANENYRMAENRNKSIWADG
;
A
#
# COMPACT_ATOMS: atom_id res chain seq x y z
N MET A 1 -7.17 35.29 -2.82
CA MET A 1 -7.23 34.00 -2.11
C MET A 1 -6.84 32.85 -3.04
N SER A 2 -5.61 32.86 -3.61
CA SER A 2 -5.19 31.86 -4.61
C SER A 2 -4.15 30.85 -4.08
N ALA A 3 -3.38 31.19 -3.06
CA ALA A 3 -2.25 30.38 -2.62
C ALA A 3 -2.67 29.13 -1.81
N GLU A 4 -3.71 29.24 -0.99
CA GLU A 4 -4.14 28.15 -0.08
C GLU A 4 -4.72 26.93 -0.81
N LEU A 5 -5.46 27.17 -1.91
CA LEU A 5 -5.98 26.12 -2.78
C LEU A 5 -4.87 25.36 -3.52
N ASP A 6 -3.79 26.07 -3.87
CA ASP A 6 -2.66 25.53 -4.62
C ASP A 6 -1.83 24.57 -3.74
N PHE A 7 -1.57 24.94 -2.49
CA PHE A 7 -0.89 24.06 -1.52
C PHE A 7 -1.67 22.77 -1.24
N THR A 8 -3.00 22.85 -1.17
CA THR A 8 -3.81 21.67 -0.88
C THR A 8 -3.85 20.72 -2.09
N LYS A 9 -3.98 21.26 -3.30
CA LYS A 9 -3.94 20.47 -4.56
C LYS A 9 -2.59 19.78 -4.77
N VAL A 10 -1.47 20.47 -4.47
CA VAL A 10 -0.12 19.89 -4.54
C VAL A 10 0.03 18.74 -3.54
N ASN A 11 -0.49 18.89 -2.32
CA ASN A 11 -0.47 17.82 -1.32
C ASN A 11 -1.27 16.58 -1.79
N PHE A 12 -2.41 16.75 -2.46
CA PHE A 12 -3.15 15.62 -3.04
C PHE A 12 -2.37 14.86 -4.10
N GLY A 13 -1.76 15.57 -5.05
CA GLY A 13 -0.93 14.94 -6.07
C GLY A 13 0.21 14.13 -5.47
N GLN A 14 0.83 14.62 -4.39
CA GLN A 14 1.86 13.87 -3.65
C GLN A 14 1.31 12.63 -2.95
N MET A 15 0.11 12.69 -2.37
CA MET A 15 -0.51 11.52 -1.73
C MET A 15 -0.95 10.46 -2.75
N GLU A 16 -1.49 10.85 -3.91
CA GLU A 16 -1.82 9.91 -5.00
C GLU A 16 -0.57 9.23 -5.57
N MET A 17 0.52 9.98 -5.72
CA MET A 17 1.82 9.40 -6.11
C MET A 17 2.31 8.40 -5.06
N ALA A 18 2.22 8.74 -3.77
CA ALA A 18 2.58 7.84 -2.69
C ALA A 18 1.73 6.56 -2.71
N GLU A 19 0.42 6.64 -2.92
CA GLU A 19 -0.43 5.45 -3.08
C GLU A 19 0.06 4.56 -4.22
N GLY A 20 0.31 5.16 -5.39
CA GLY A 20 0.81 4.43 -6.55
C GLY A 20 2.15 3.75 -6.29
N ASP A 21 3.04 4.38 -5.53
CA ASP A 21 4.33 3.78 -5.17
C ASP A 21 4.18 2.66 -4.14
N TYR A 22 3.29 2.80 -3.16
CA TYR A 22 2.95 1.73 -2.22
C TYR A 22 2.39 0.50 -2.93
N VAL A 23 1.48 0.69 -3.90
CA VAL A 23 0.94 -0.40 -4.72
C VAL A 23 2.07 -1.14 -5.46
N LYS A 24 3.00 -0.41 -6.08
CA LYS A 24 4.14 -1.02 -6.80
C LYS A 24 5.07 -1.79 -5.86
N ILE A 25 5.36 -1.22 -4.69
CA ILE A 25 6.25 -1.83 -3.69
C ILE A 25 5.62 -3.14 -3.18
N LEU A 26 4.35 -3.09 -2.76
CA LEU A 26 3.62 -4.26 -2.29
C LEU A 26 3.57 -5.36 -3.36
N GLY A 27 3.17 -5.03 -4.59
CA GLY A 27 3.11 -6.01 -5.67
C GLY A 27 4.50 -6.55 -6.08
N SER A 28 5.58 -5.81 -5.84
CA SER A 28 6.94 -6.31 -6.07
C SER A 28 7.41 -7.22 -4.94
N PHE A 29 7.05 -6.90 -3.69
CA PHE A 29 7.31 -7.73 -2.53
C PHE A 29 6.63 -9.10 -2.63
N GLU A 30 5.32 -9.11 -2.92
CA GLU A 30 4.52 -10.33 -3.06
C GLU A 30 5.06 -11.24 -4.17
N ARG A 31 5.38 -10.67 -5.34
CA ARG A 31 5.97 -11.44 -6.45
C ARG A 31 7.32 -12.04 -6.08
N ALA A 32 8.19 -11.27 -5.41
CA ALA A 32 9.50 -11.78 -5.00
C ALA A 32 9.38 -12.92 -3.98
N THR A 33 8.43 -12.84 -3.04
CA THR A 33 8.19 -13.90 -2.07
C THR A 33 7.57 -15.15 -2.72
N ASP A 34 6.65 -14.96 -3.67
CA ASP A 34 6.03 -16.07 -4.40
C ASP A 34 7.04 -16.79 -5.31
N GLU A 35 7.88 -16.05 -6.02
CA GLU A 35 8.94 -16.64 -6.85
C GLU A 35 9.94 -17.44 -6.01
N LEU A 36 10.31 -16.91 -4.84
CA LEU A 36 11.17 -17.62 -3.89
C LEU A 36 10.52 -18.92 -3.39
N LEU A 37 9.24 -18.86 -3.05
CA LEU A 37 8.44 -20.02 -2.65
C LEU A 37 8.40 -21.10 -3.73
N VAL A 38 8.14 -20.72 -4.97
CA VAL A 38 8.09 -21.64 -6.11
C VAL A 38 9.46 -22.28 -6.34
N LYS A 39 10.55 -21.50 -6.33
CA LYS A 39 11.91 -22.02 -6.50
C LYS A 39 12.26 -23.03 -5.41
N LEU A 40 11.99 -22.70 -4.15
CA LEU A 40 12.32 -23.58 -3.03
C LEU A 40 11.47 -24.85 -3.03
N LYS A 41 10.18 -24.77 -3.38
CA LYS A 41 9.36 -25.97 -3.59
C LYS A 41 9.96 -26.83 -4.70
N ASN A 42 10.36 -26.25 -5.83
CA ASN A 42 10.91 -27.01 -6.95
C ASN A 42 12.27 -27.66 -6.62
N GLU A 43 13.16 -26.95 -5.92
CA GLU A 43 14.51 -27.44 -5.62
C GLU A 43 14.55 -28.41 -4.43
N LEU A 44 13.65 -28.26 -3.46
CA LEU A 44 13.75 -28.96 -2.17
C LEU A 44 12.66 -30.02 -1.97
N THR A 45 11.63 -30.09 -2.81
CA THR A 45 10.63 -31.18 -2.70
C THR A 45 11.31 -32.54 -2.82
N GLY A 46 11.27 -33.32 -1.73
CA GLY A 46 11.92 -34.63 -1.62
C GLY A 46 13.35 -34.62 -1.08
N HIS A 47 13.96 -33.45 -0.87
CA HIS A 47 15.33 -33.28 -0.38
C HIS A 47 15.43 -32.59 1.00
N TRP A 48 14.31 -32.31 1.65
CA TRP A 48 14.29 -31.83 3.04
C TRP A 48 14.74 -32.96 3.98
N GLU A 49 16.01 -32.99 4.34
CA GLU A 49 16.55 -33.96 5.30
C GLU A 49 16.28 -33.53 6.75
N GLY A 50 15.74 -34.45 7.57
CA GLY A 50 15.73 -34.39 9.03
C GLY A 50 14.48 -33.74 9.70
N PRO A 51 14.05 -34.23 10.88
CA PRO A 51 12.99 -33.59 11.66
C PRO A 51 13.48 -32.24 12.22
N GLY A 52 12.75 -31.16 11.93
CA GLY A 52 13.08 -29.79 12.40
C GLY A 52 14.09 -29.01 11.55
N GLY A 53 14.36 -29.46 10.32
CA GLY A 53 15.36 -28.88 9.42
C GLY A 53 14.89 -27.65 8.62
N ALA A 54 15.53 -27.44 7.46
CA ALA A 54 15.34 -26.26 6.61
C ALA A 54 13.88 -26.00 6.21
N GLU A 55 13.02 -27.03 6.19
CA GLU A 55 11.59 -26.90 5.85
C GLU A 55 10.85 -26.08 6.90
N GLU A 56 11.11 -26.35 8.17
CA GLU A 56 10.49 -25.64 9.28
C GLU A 56 11.00 -24.19 9.35
N TYR A 57 12.32 -24.00 9.20
CA TYR A 57 12.91 -22.66 9.09
C TYR A 57 12.23 -21.85 7.98
N PHE A 58 12.07 -22.46 6.80
CA PHE A 58 11.47 -21.79 5.67
C PHE A 58 9.99 -21.46 5.89
N ARG A 59 9.19 -22.39 6.43
CA ARG A 59 7.78 -22.12 6.78
C ARG A 59 7.63 -20.97 7.78
N GLN A 60 8.54 -20.85 8.76
CA GLN A 60 8.54 -19.72 9.69
C GLN A 60 8.81 -18.39 8.96
N HIS A 61 9.70 -18.39 7.98
CA HIS A 61 10.00 -17.20 7.17
C HIS A 61 8.86 -16.85 6.22
N GLU A 62 8.22 -17.84 5.59
CA GLU A 62 7.01 -17.66 4.78
C GLU A 62 5.92 -16.95 5.59
N GLN A 63 5.64 -17.41 6.81
CA GLN A 63 4.67 -16.77 7.69
C GLN A 63 5.02 -15.31 8.02
N ARG A 64 6.30 -15.01 8.25
CA ARG A 64 6.77 -13.64 8.52
C ARG A 64 6.58 -12.73 7.32
N TRP A 65 6.85 -13.21 6.11
CA TRP A 65 6.64 -12.42 4.90
C TRP A 65 5.16 -12.20 4.63
N GLN A 66 4.32 -13.22 4.83
CA GLN A 66 2.88 -13.08 4.71
C GLN A 66 2.34 -12.02 5.68
N ALA A 67 2.77 -12.07 6.94
CA ALA A 67 2.41 -11.06 7.93
C ALA A 67 2.87 -9.64 7.53
N ALA A 68 4.07 -9.51 6.94
CA ALA A 68 4.56 -8.23 6.44
C ALA A 68 3.74 -7.71 5.24
N ALA A 69 3.36 -8.58 4.29
CA ALA A 69 2.48 -8.23 3.18
C ALA A 69 1.11 -7.76 3.68
N ASP A 70 0.53 -8.45 4.67
CA ASP A 70 -0.76 -8.10 5.25
C ASP A 70 -0.71 -6.75 5.99
N GLN A 71 0.40 -6.48 6.68
CA GLN A 71 0.64 -5.17 7.29
C GLN A 71 0.75 -4.06 6.25
N MET A 72 1.46 -4.30 5.14
CA MET A 72 1.57 -3.33 4.03
C MET A 72 0.21 -3.08 3.37
N ARG A 73 -0.61 -4.13 3.15
CA ARG A 73 -1.98 -4.01 2.64
C ARG A 73 -2.84 -3.15 3.55
N THR A 74 -2.77 -3.38 4.85
CA THR A 74 -3.52 -2.59 5.85
C THR A 74 -3.15 -1.10 5.76
N GLN A 75 -1.86 -0.78 5.71
CA GLN A 75 -1.39 0.60 5.57
C GLN A 75 -1.84 1.24 4.24
N LEU A 76 -1.83 0.48 3.15
CA LEU A 76 -2.32 0.95 1.85
C LEU A 76 -3.84 1.27 1.91
N ASP A 77 -4.64 0.45 2.59
CA ASP A 77 -6.07 0.69 2.74
C ASP A 77 -6.37 1.89 3.65
N GLU A 78 -5.57 2.10 4.69
CA GLU A 78 -5.62 3.32 5.51
C GLU A 78 -5.29 4.57 4.69
N LEU A 79 -4.23 4.50 3.87
CA LEU A 79 -3.82 5.59 2.97
C LEU A 79 -4.93 5.94 1.97
N ARG A 80 -5.54 4.92 1.34
CA ARG A 80 -6.68 5.08 0.43
C ARG A 80 -7.88 5.74 1.11
N THR A 81 -8.16 5.35 2.34
CA THR A 81 -9.25 5.93 3.12
C THR A 81 -8.97 7.40 3.44
N ALA A 82 -7.75 7.73 3.85
CA ALA A 82 -7.34 9.11 4.11
C ALA A 82 -7.44 9.98 2.84
N LEU A 83 -6.98 9.46 1.70
CA LEU A 83 -7.09 10.11 0.39
C LEU A 83 -8.54 10.41 0.02
N ARG A 84 -9.46 9.44 0.20
CA ARG A 84 -10.89 9.63 -0.06
C ARG A 84 -11.49 10.72 0.81
N ILE A 85 -11.25 10.66 2.12
CA ILE A 85 -11.78 11.66 3.09
C ILE A 85 -11.26 13.05 2.74
N ALA A 86 -9.97 13.17 2.45
CA ALA A 86 -9.37 14.45 2.09
C ALA A 86 -9.98 15.00 0.78
N ASN A 87 -10.19 14.14 -0.24
CA ASN A 87 -10.84 14.53 -1.49
C ASN A 87 -12.29 15.01 -1.28
N GLU A 88 -13.08 14.31 -0.46
CA GLU A 88 -14.44 14.71 -0.10
C GLU A 88 -14.46 16.09 0.59
N ASN A 89 -13.59 16.27 1.60
CA ASN A 89 -13.46 17.53 2.33
C ASN A 89 -13.07 18.70 1.41
N TYR A 90 -12.15 18.47 0.47
CA TYR A 90 -11.74 19.49 -0.49
C TYR A 90 -12.88 19.92 -1.40
N ARG A 91 -13.60 18.96 -2.00
CA ARG A 91 -14.76 19.25 -2.86
C ARG A 91 -15.83 20.03 -2.12
N MET A 92 -16.09 19.67 -0.86
CA MET A 92 -17.02 20.42 -0.01
C MET A 92 -16.56 21.85 0.26
N ALA A 93 -15.29 22.06 0.59
CA ALA A 93 -14.73 23.39 0.83
C ALA A 93 -14.75 24.26 -0.43
N GLU A 94 -14.41 23.69 -1.58
CA GLU A 94 -14.45 24.39 -2.87
C GLU A 94 -15.88 24.79 -3.24
N ASN A 95 -16.84 23.88 -3.10
CA ASN A 95 -18.26 24.17 -3.36
C ASN A 95 -18.80 25.25 -2.43
N ARG A 96 -18.46 25.20 -1.14
CA ARG A 96 -18.85 26.22 -0.15
C ARG A 96 -18.23 27.59 -0.45
N ASN A 97 -16.97 27.63 -0.85
CA ASN A 97 -16.34 28.87 -1.24
C ASN A 97 -17.00 29.43 -2.51
N LYS A 98 -17.26 28.60 -3.52
CA LYS A 98 -17.98 29.01 -4.73
C LYS A 98 -19.36 29.58 -4.43
N SER A 99 -20.12 28.99 -3.50
CA SER A 99 -21.45 29.53 -3.12
C SER A 99 -21.34 30.89 -2.45
N ILE A 100 -20.32 31.12 -1.61
CA ILE A 100 -20.09 32.43 -0.97
C ILE A 100 -19.84 33.53 -2.02
N TRP A 101 -19.16 33.22 -3.14
CA TRP A 101 -18.89 34.18 -4.21
C TRP A 101 -19.98 34.24 -5.29
N ALA A 102 -20.91 33.29 -5.33
CA ALA A 102 -22.00 33.28 -6.30
C ALA A 102 -23.24 34.04 -5.81
N ASP A 103 -23.41 34.16 -4.49
CA ASP A 103 -24.53 34.85 -3.83
C ASP A 103 -24.22 36.31 -3.44
N GLY A 104 -23.09 36.88 -3.90
CA GLY A 104 -22.69 38.28 -3.68
C GLY A 104 -22.44 39.02 -4.98
#